data_AF-A0A963J137-F1
#
_entry.id   AF-A0A963J137-F1
#
_cell.length_a   1.000
_cell.length_b   1.000
_cell.length_c   1.000
_cell.angle_alpha   90.00
_cell.angle_beta   90.00
_cell.angle_gamma   90.00
#
_symmetry.space_group_name_H-M   'P 1'
#
loop_
_entity.id
_entity.type
_entity.pdbx_description
1 polymer ?
#
loop_
_entity_poly.entity_id
_entity_poly.type
_entity_poly.pdbx_seq_one_letter_code
_entity_poly.pdbx_strand_id
1 'polypeptide(L)'
;MTAFIEAASPHVMNTYGRVPIALARGQGCRVWDVNGKEYLDALGGIAVNTLGHNHARLVPALQHQLTQLIHTSNYYHVPLQEQLAAKLVEHSGMSKVFFCNSGL
;
A
#
# COMPACT_ATOMS: atom_id res chain seq x y z
N MET A 1 -22.24 19.18 14.93
CA MET A 1 -20.77 19.21 14.86
C MET A 1 -20.27 17.89 15.42
N THR A 2 -19.54 17.09 14.65
CA THR A 2 -18.87 15.89 15.18
C THR A 2 -17.78 16.31 16.17
N ALA A 3 -17.59 15.51 17.23
CA ALA A 3 -16.53 15.76 18.20
C ALA A 3 -15.15 15.65 17.52
N PHE A 4 -14.21 16.52 17.92
CA PHE A 4 -12.83 16.43 17.46
C PHE A 4 -12.18 15.14 18.00
N ILE A 5 -11.50 14.41 17.13
CA ILE A 5 -10.77 13.18 17.44
C ILE A 5 -9.28 13.51 17.49
N GLU A 6 -8.67 13.27 18.64
CA GLU A 6 -7.22 13.39 18.82
C GLU A 6 -6.47 12.24 18.12
N ALA A 7 -5.37 12.57 17.44
CA ALA A 7 -4.50 11.57 16.82
C ALA A 7 -3.63 10.90 17.89
N ALA A 8 -4.03 9.72 18.36
CA ALA A 8 -3.32 8.96 19.40
C ALA A 8 -3.17 7.48 19.03
N SER A 9 -2.14 6.83 19.58
CA SER A 9 -1.94 5.38 19.42
C SER A 9 -1.39 4.77 20.73
N PRO A 10 -2.19 4.73 21.81
CA PRO A 10 -1.72 4.32 23.14
C PRO A 10 -1.33 2.84 23.24
N HIS A 11 -1.75 2.01 22.27
CA HIS A 11 -1.53 0.57 22.26
C HIS A 11 -0.48 0.11 21.23
N VAL A 12 0.28 1.02 20.63
CA VAL A 12 1.40 0.67 19.73
C VAL A 12 2.72 1.10 20.34
N MET A 13 3.79 0.33 20.07
CA MET A 13 5.13 0.70 20.55
C MET A 13 5.56 2.08 20.01
N ASN A 14 6.27 2.84 20.83
CA ASN A 14 6.73 4.19 20.51
C ASN A 14 8.04 4.16 19.68
N THR A 15 7.97 3.64 18.46
CA THR A 15 9.13 3.49 17.56
C THR A 15 9.27 4.62 16.53
N TYR A 16 8.33 5.59 16.48
CA TYR A 16 8.30 6.65 15.48
C TYR A 16 7.90 8.01 16.08
N GLY A 17 8.52 9.10 15.61
CA GLY A 17 8.09 10.47 15.88
C GLY A 17 6.91 10.87 14.98
N ARG A 18 5.70 10.49 15.37
CA ARG A 18 4.48 10.75 14.57
C ARG A 18 4.06 12.22 14.64
N VAL A 19 3.65 12.78 13.50
CA VAL A 19 2.93 14.07 13.47
C VAL A 19 1.50 13.88 14.00
N PRO A 20 0.86 14.90 14.60
CA PRO A 20 -0.46 14.79 15.22
C PRO A 20 -1.60 14.80 14.18
N ILE A 21 -1.55 13.89 13.20
CA ILE A 21 -2.54 13.75 12.11
C ILE A 21 -2.94 12.28 12.02
N ALA A 22 -4.25 12.00 12.12
CA ALA A 22 -4.82 10.67 11.93
C ALA A 22 -5.56 10.60 10.59
N LEU A 23 -4.92 10.04 9.57
CA LEU A 23 -5.49 9.89 8.22
C LEU A 23 -6.56 8.79 8.17
N ALA A 24 -7.67 9.03 7.47
CA ALA A 24 -8.82 8.12 7.38
C ALA A 24 -9.22 7.75 5.95
N ARG A 25 -8.96 8.62 4.97
CA ARG A 25 -9.31 8.39 3.55
C ARG A 25 -8.23 8.94 2.63
N GLY A 26 -8.05 8.30 1.47
CA GLY A 26 -7.21 8.82 0.39
C GLY A 26 -7.83 8.62 -0.99
N GLN A 27 -7.54 9.53 -1.92
CA GLN A 27 -7.90 9.45 -3.34
C GLN A 27 -6.87 10.21 -4.17
N GLY A 28 -6.19 9.54 -5.11
CA GLY A 28 -5.10 10.13 -5.88
C GLY A 28 -4.00 10.66 -4.94
N CYS A 29 -3.63 11.93 -5.08
CA CYS A 29 -2.66 12.61 -4.21
C CYS A 29 -3.29 13.35 -3.02
N ARG A 30 -4.57 13.14 -2.73
CA ARG A 30 -5.28 13.77 -1.60
C ARG A 30 -5.57 12.77 -0.50
N VAL A 31 -5.47 13.23 0.75
CA VAL A 31 -5.83 12.48 1.94
C VAL A 31 -6.68 13.34 2.87
N TRP A 32 -7.55 12.70 3.65
CA TRP A 32 -8.41 13.34 4.64
C TRP A 32 -8.16 12.71 6.00
N ASP A 33 -8.04 13.54 7.04
CA ASP A 33 -7.98 13.05 8.40
C ASP A 33 -9.36 12.67 8.96
N VAL A 34 -9.37 12.03 10.14
CA VAL A 34 -10.58 11.63 10.87
C VAL A 34 -11.51 12.80 11.22
N ASN A 35 -10.99 14.04 11.21
CA ASN A 35 -11.76 15.26 11.47
C ASN A 35 -12.22 15.94 10.15
N GLY A 36 -11.97 15.31 9.00
CA GLY A 36 -12.40 15.76 7.68
C GLY A 36 -11.50 16.78 7.01
N LYS A 37 -10.36 17.17 7.62
CA LYS A 37 -9.43 18.10 6.98
C LYS A 37 -8.69 17.41 5.84
N GLU A 38 -8.66 18.08 4.69
CA GLU A 38 -7.97 17.61 3.49
C GLU A 38 -6.51 18.08 3.44
N TYR A 39 -5.64 17.21 2.93
CA TYR A 39 -4.22 17.47 2.71
C TYR A 39 -3.81 17.04 1.31
N LEU A 40 -2.81 17.73 0.75
CA LEU A 40 -2.02 17.21 -0.35
C LEU A 40 -0.97 16.24 0.22
N ASP A 41 -0.99 14.99 -0.23
CA ASP A 41 0.04 14.00 0.12
C ASP A 41 1.26 14.18 -0.79
N ALA A 42 2.18 15.03 -0.35
CA ALA A 42 3.47 15.25 -1.02
C ALA A 42 4.57 14.25 -0.56
N LEU A 43 4.25 13.33 0.36
CA LEU A 43 5.19 12.32 0.87
C LEU A 43 4.98 10.96 0.19
N GLY A 44 3.73 10.64 -0.18
CA GLY A 44 3.36 9.39 -0.83
C GLY A 44 3.65 8.16 0.02
N GLY A 45 3.56 8.27 1.36
CA GLY A 45 3.96 7.19 2.26
C GLY A 45 5.45 6.82 2.16
N ILE A 46 6.32 7.83 1.98
CA ILE A 46 7.75 7.66 1.68
C ILE A 46 7.92 6.98 0.31
N ALA A 47 7.37 7.63 -0.72
CA ALA A 47 7.40 7.18 -2.11
C ALA A 47 6.79 5.79 -2.40
N VAL A 48 5.93 5.27 -1.52
CA VAL A 48 5.24 3.98 -1.69
C VAL A 48 4.01 4.12 -2.59
N ASN A 49 3.17 5.12 -2.34
CA ASN A 49 1.88 5.31 -3.01
C ASN A 49 2.03 5.99 -4.38
N THR A 50 2.90 5.47 -5.24
CA THR A 50 3.26 6.07 -6.54
C THR A 50 2.10 6.16 -7.54
N LEU A 51 1.11 5.28 -7.43
CA LEU A 51 -0.13 5.33 -8.21
C LEU A 51 -1.22 6.20 -7.57
N GLY A 52 -0.94 6.79 -6.40
CA GLY A 52 -1.91 7.46 -5.55
C GLY A 52 -2.80 6.50 -4.77
N HIS A 53 -3.55 7.07 -3.83
CA HIS A 53 -4.52 6.35 -3.01
C HIS A 53 -5.76 5.97 -3.83
N ASN A 54 -6.37 4.81 -3.54
CA ASN A 54 -7.59 4.32 -4.18
C ASN A 54 -7.54 4.35 -5.72
N HIS A 55 -6.46 3.84 -6.31
CA HIS A 55 -6.26 3.83 -7.76
C HIS A 55 -7.25 2.89 -8.45
N ALA A 56 -8.00 3.41 -9.44
CA ALA A 56 -9.16 2.77 -10.06
C ALA A 56 -8.89 1.41 -10.73
N ARG A 57 -7.63 1.09 -11.06
CA ARG A 57 -7.25 -0.24 -11.59
C ARG A 57 -6.62 -1.15 -10.54
N LEU A 58 -5.95 -0.59 -9.53
CA LEU A 58 -5.22 -1.38 -8.55
C LEU A 58 -6.18 -2.02 -7.54
N VAL A 59 -7.12 -1.23 -7.03
CA VAL A 59 -8.07 -1.70 -6.01
C VAL A 59 -8.94 -2.85 -6.54
N PRO A 60 -9.59 -2.76 -7.73
CA PRO A 60 -10.37 -3.88 -8.24
C PRO A 60 -9.54 -5.15 -8.53
N ALA A 61 -8.29 -4.99 -9.02
CA ALA A 61 -7.41 -6.13 -9.29
C ALA A 61 -7.05 -6.89 -7.99
N LEU A 62 -6.75 -6.15 -6.91
CA LEU A 62 -6.52 -6.75 -5.59
C LEU A 62 -7.77 -7.44 -5.06
N GLN A 63 -8.93 -6.77 -5.11
CA GLN A 63 -10.20 -7.35 -4.66
C GLN A 63 -10.53 -8.66 -5.38
N HIS A 64 -10.34 -8.70 -6.70
CA HIS A 64 -10.56 -9.91 -7.48
C HIS A 64 -9.65 -11.04 -7.03
N GLN A 65 -8.34 -10.79 -6.90
CA GLN A 65 -7.38 -11.83 -6.50
C GLN A 65 -7.64 -12.35 -5.09
N LEU A 66 -8.03 -11.47 -4.16
CA LEU A 66 -8.33 -11.84 -2.77
C LEU A 66 -9.46 -12.87 -2.66
N THR A 67 -10.44 -12.84 -3.56
CA THR A 67 -11.53 -13.85 -3.57
C THR A 67 -11.15 -15.14 -4.28
N GLN A 68 -10.02 -15.19 -4.99
CA GLN A 68 -9.51 -16.42 -5.61
C GLN A 68 -8.52 -17.13 -4.68
N LEU A 69 -7.47 -16.43 -4.26
CA LEU A 69 -6.38 -17.00 -3.49
C LEU A 69 -5.49 -15.91 -2.88
N ILE A 70 -5.17 -16.04 -1.58
CA ILE A 70 -4.35 -15.07 -0.84
C ILE A 70 -2.91 -15.54 -0.67
N HIS A 71 -2.70 -16.77 -0.20
CA HIS A 71 -1.37 -17.30 0.11
C HIS A 71 -1.33 -18.82 -0.03
N THR A 72 -0.26 -19.33 -0.64
CA THR A 72 -0.07 -20.77 -0.89
C THR A 72 1.27 -21.31 -0.40
N SER A 73 2.12 -20.52 0.25
CA SER A 73 3.57 -20.79 0.40
C SER A 73 4.31 -20.89 -0.95
N ASN A 74 5.61 -21.16 -0.88
CA ASN A 74 6.48 -21.34 -2.05
C ASN A 74 6.56 -22.81 -2.54
N TYR A 75 5.78 -23.73 -1.98
CA TYR A 75 5.80 -25.14 -2.39
C TYR A 75 5.03 -25.41 -3.68
N TYR A 76 4.19 -24.49 -4.12
CA TYR A 76 3.40 -24.63 -5.35
C TYR A 76 3.82 -23.60 -6.40
N HIS A 77 3.57 -23.93 -7.66
CA HIS A 77 3.72 -22.97 -8.74
C HIS A 77 2.59 -21.94 -8.70
N VAL A 78 2.94 -20.65 -8.86
CA VAL A 78 1.99 -19.54 -8.84
C VAL A 78 2.03 -18.83 -10.21
N PRO A 79 1.09 -19.09 -11.13
CA PRO A 79 1.14 -18.53 -12.49
C PRO A 79 1.20 -16.99 -12.56
N LEU A 80 0.55 -16.28 -11.64
CA LEU A 80 0.61 -14.81 -11.58
C LEU A 80 2.00 -14.30 -11.15
N GLN A 81 2.72 -15.06 -10.32
CA GLN A 81 4.09 -14.75 -9.92
C GLN A 81 5.03 -14.84 -11.12
N GLU A 82 4.89 -15.88 -11.95
CA GLU A 82 5.67 -16.04 -13.18
C GLU A 82 5.36 -14.92 -14.20
N GLN A 83 4.09 -14.56 -14.39
CA GLN A 83 3.70 -13.45 -15.26
C GLN A 83 4.32 -12.11 -14.84
N LEU A 84 4.43 -11.86 -13.53
CA LEU A 84 5.11 -10.67 -13.01
C LEU A 84 6.64 -10.78 -13.18
N ALA A 85 7.22 -11.95 -12.89
CA ALA A 85 8.66 -12.19 -13.03
C ALA A 85 9.13 -11.95 -14.47
N ALA A 86 8.38 -12.43 -15.46
CA ALA A 86 8.68 -12.23 -16.87
C ALA A 86 8.75 -10.73 -17.25
N LYS A 87 7.78 -9.92 -16.79
CA LYS A 87 7.77 -8.46 -17.01
C LYS A 87 8.95 -7.77 -16.34
N LEU A 88 9.29 -8.17 -15.11
CA LEU A 88 10.42 -7.59 -14.38
C LEU A 88 11.75 -7.93 -15.05
N VAL A 89 11.92 -9.16 -15.52
CA VAL A 89 13.08 -9.60 -16.31
C VAL A 89 13.21 -8.78 -17.60
N GLU A 90 12.11 -8.60 -18.33
CA GLU A 90 12.07 -7.77 -19.54
C GLU A 90 12.53 -6.32 -19.27
N HIS A 91 12.03 -5.70 -18.20
CA HIS A 91 12.36 -4.32 -17.86
C HIS A 91 13.75 -4.13 -17.24
N SER A 92 14.27 -5.12 -16.52
CA SER A 92 15.55 -5.02 -15.79
C SER A 92 16.75 -5.53 -16.58
N GLY A 93 16.54 -6.35 -17.61
CA GLY A 93 17.62 -7.06 -18.31
C GLY A 93 18.26 -8.19 -17.50
N MET A 94 17.69 -8.54 -16.34
CA MET A 94 18.13 -9.67 -15.52
C MET A 94 17.53 -11.00 -16.02
N SER A 95 17.94 -12.13 -15.46
CA SER A 95 17.43 -13.44 -15.90
C SER A 95 16.35 -14.04 -15.01
N LYS A 96 16.29 -13.67 -13.72
CA LYS A 96 15.37 -14.23 -12.72
C LYS A 96 15.05 -13.20 -11.63
N VAL A 97 13.94 -13.42 -10.92
CA VAL A 97 13.46 -12.58 -9.82
C VAL A 97 13.30 -13.42 -8.55
N PHE A 98 13.64 -12.82 -7.41
CA PHE A 98 13.23 -13.29 -6.09
C PHE A 98 12.20 -12.30 -5.52
N PHE A 99 11.06 -12.78 -5.04
CA PHE A 99 10.03 -11.95 -4.44
C PHE A 99 10.17 -11.95 -2.91
N CYS A 100 10.27 -10.76 -2.32
CA CYS A 100 10.26 -10.52 -0.88
C CYS A 100 9.16 -9.50 -0.52
N ASN A 101 9.01 -9.22 0.78
CA ASN A 101 7.94 -8.34 1.29
C ASN A 101 8.44 -6.93 1.65
N SER A 102 9.72 -6.80 2.00
CA SER A 102 10.38 -5.56 2.40
C SER A 102 11.66 -5.35 1.60
N GLY A 103 12.10 -4.10 1.52
CA GLY A 103 13.37 -3.73 0.88
C GLY A 103 14.61 -4.03 1.74
N LEU A 104 14.41 -4.30 3.04
CA LEU A 104 15.44 -4.76 3.98
C LEU A 104 15.23 -6.25 4.27
#